data_AF-A0A1Q5Y693-F1
#
_entry.id   AF-A0A1Q5Y693-F1
#
_cell.length_a   1.000
_cell.length_b   1.000
_cell.length_c   1.000
_cell.angle_alpha   90.00
_cell.angle_beta   90.00
_cell.angle_gamma   90.00
#
_symmetry.space_group_name_H-M   'P 1'
#
loop_
_entity.id
_entity.type
_entity.pdbx_description
1 polymer ?
#
loop_
_entity_poly.entity_id
_entity_poly.type
_entity_poly.pdbx_seq_one_letter_code
_entity_poly.pdbx_strand_id
1 'polypeptide(L)'
;MSRILSHAKKNYRKAIVIESLLLVVFYLLIYGWQRQSAVDFSYGFLSAFLPFCTFIFIIFYRKQNFSTKLTALYRAEAIKFILTMVFIIIAIKWLFVINFIAFFVGFLLALVLNNIIPLILNKI
;
A
#
# COMPACT_ATOMS: atom_id res chain seq x y z
N MET A 1 15.87 17.21 12.54
CA MET A 1 15.26 15.89 12.31
C MET A 1 16.36 14.85 12.47
N SER A 2 16.22 13.82 13.31
CA SER A 2 17.33 12.89 13.58
C SER A 2 17.74 12.12 12.30
N ARG A 3 19.03 11.78 12.19
CA ARG A 3 19.62 11.08 11.02
C ARG A 3 18.85 9.78 10.69
N ILE A 4 18.38 9.08 11.72
CA ILE A 4 17.58 7.85 11.65
C ILE A 4 16.19 8.10 11.00
N LEU A 5 15.51 9.19 11.37
CA LEU A 5 14.17 9.50 10.84
C LEU A 5 14.24 9.92 9.37
N SER A 6 15.30 10.62 8.98
CA SER A 6 15.55 10.98 7.58
C SER A 6 15.87 9.77 6.70
N HIS A 7 16.59 8.78 7.26
CA HIS A 7 16.90 7.53 6.57
C HIS A 7 15.64 6.69 6.36
N ALA A 8 14.82 6.52 7.40
CA ALA A 8 13.54 5.82 7.31
C ALA A 8 12.61 6.46 6.27
N LYS A 9 12.47 7.80 6.27
CA LYS A 9 11.66 8.51 5.26
C LYS A 9 12.14 8.23 3.82
N LYS A 10 13.46 8.22 3.59
CA LYS A 10 14.05 7.91 2.28
C LYS A 10 13.75 6.48 1.86
N ASN A 11 13.82 5.53 2.80
CA ASN A 11 13.53 4.12 2.54
C ASN A 11 12.05 3.88 2.22
N TYR A 12 11.13 4.48 2.96
CA TYR A 12 9.70 4.38 2.63
C TYR A 12 9.33 5.05 1.31
N ARG A 13 9.98 6.16 0.95
CA ARG A 13 9.79 6.76 -0.39
C ARG A 13 10.25 5.81 -1.49
N LYS A 14 11.40 5.16 -1.32
CA LYS A 14 11.87 4.13 -2.26
C LYS A 14 10.91 2.94 -2.32
N ALA A 15 10.36 2.52 -1.18
CA ALA A 15 9.39 1.43 -1.12
C ALA A 15 8.16 1.74 -1.98
N ILE A 16 7.56 2.93 -1.81
CA ILE A 16 6.40 3.38 -2.62
C ILE A 16 6.73 3.37 -4.11
N VAL A 17 7.93 3.82 -4.51
CA VAL A 17 8.35 3.80 -5.92
C VAL A 17 8.48 2.36 -6.44
N ILE A 18 9.11 1.46 -5.67
CA ILE A 18 9.25 0.04 -6.04
C ILE A 18 7.87 -0.63 -6.17
N GLU A 19 6.97 -0.37 -5.23
CA GLU A 19 5.60 -0.92 -5.27
C GLU A 19 4.82 -0.40 -6.47
N SER A 20 4.94 0.88 -6.79
CA SER A 20 4.32 1.45 -7.99
C SER A 20 4.87 0.85 -9.28
N LEU A 21 6.18 0.57 -9.33
CA LEU A 21 6.82 -0.08 -10.47
C LEU A 21 6.31 -1.52 -10.61
N LEU A 22 6.24 -2.27 -9.50
CA LEU A 22 5.73 -3.64 -9.49
C LEU A 22 4.26 -3.69 -9.93
N LEU A 23 3.42 -2.74 -9.49
CA LEU A 23 2.04 -2.62 -9.96
C LEU A 23 1.99 -2.53 -11.49
N VAL A 24 2.78 -1.64 -12.10
CA VAL A 24 2.80 -1.47 -13.56
C VAL A 24 3.28 -2.73 -14.28
N VAL A 25 4.33 -3.38 -13.76
CA VAL A 25 4.87 -4.62 -14.35
C VAL A 25 3.83 -5.74 -14.30
N PHE A 26 3.21 -5.99 -13.14
CA PHE A 26 2.17 -7.02 -13.00
C PHE A 26 0.94 -6.69 -13.83
N TYR A 27 0.54 -5.42 -13.90
CA TYR A 27 -0.55 -5.00 -14.77
C TYR A 27 -0.29 -5.34 -16.23
N LEU A 28 0.87 -4.99 -16.77
CA LEU A 28 1.22 -5.27 -18.18
C LEU A 28 1.26 -6.77 -18.47
N LEU A 29 1.81 -7.57 -17.56
CA LEU A 29 1.85 -9.02 -17.69
C LEU A 29 0.44 -9.64 -17.76
N ILE A 30 -0.44 -9.24 -16.85
CA ILE A 30 -1.82 -9.77 -16.80
C ILE A 30 -2.65 -9.20 -17.97
N TYR A 31 -2.42 -7.95 -18.36
CA TYR A 31 -3.12 -7.30 -19.48
C TYR A 31 -2.89 -8.03 -20.80
N GLY A 32 -1.69 -8.58 -21.01
CA GLY A 32 -1.37 -9.42 -22.17
C GLY A 32 -2.17 -10.73 -22.22
N TRP A 33 -2.62 -11.24 -21.07
CA TRP A 33 -3.45 -12.44 -20.99
C TRP A 33 -4.95 -12.12 -21.04
N GLN A 34 -5.45 -11.27 -20.14
CA GLN A 34 -6.86 -10.92 -20.05
C GLN A 34 -7.05 -9.54 -19.44
N ARG A 35 -7.58 -8.62 -20.25
CA ARG A 35 -7.75 -7.20 -19.87
C ARG A 35 -8.60 -7.00 -18.63
N GLN A 36 -9.72 -7.73 -18.52
CA GLN A 36 -10.62 -7.59 -17.37
C GLN A 36 -9.93 -7.98 -16.05
N SER A 37 -9.22 -9.11 -16.05
CA SER A 37 -8.46 -9.58 -14.88
C SER A 37 -7.34 -8.61 -14.48
N ALA A 38 -6.72 -7.92 -15.43
CA ALA A 38 -5.70 -6.91 -15.14
C ALA A 38 -6.28 -5.67 -14.42
N VAL A 39 -7.48 -5.26 -14.83
CA VAL A 39 -8.21 -4.16 -14.19
C VAL A 39 -8.65 -4.55 -12.77
N ASP A 40 -9.25 -5.73 -12.61
CA ASP A 40 -9.67 -6.27 -11.32
C ASP A 40 -8.48 -6.43 -10.35
N PHE A 41 -7.36 -6.95 -10.84
CA PHE A 41 -6.10 -7.04 -10.09
C PHE A 41 -5.61 -5.68 -9.61
N SER A 42 -5.66 -4.67 -10.48
CA SER A 42 -5.22 -3.31 -10.16
C SER A 42 -6.07 -2.68 -9.06
N TYR A 43 -7.39 -2.90 -9.09
CA TYR A 43 -8.26 -2.43 -8.02
C TYR A 43 -7.93 -3.09 -6.68
N GLY A 44 -7.63 -4.39 -6.69
CA GLY A 44 -7.18 -5.11 -5.50
C GLY A 44 -5.88 -4.55 -4.95
N PHE A 45 -4.88 -4.36 -5.82
CA PHE A 45 -3.59 -3.82 -5.46
C PHE A 45 -3.70 -2.40 -4.89
N LEU A 46 -4.46 -1.51 -5.56
CA LEU A 46 -4.68 -0.13 -5.12
C LEU A 46 -5.39 -0.06 -3.77
N SER A 47 -6.29 -1.01 -3.47
CA SER A 47 -7.02 -1.06 -2.20
C SER A 47 -6.10 -1.31 -1.01
N ALA A 48 -4.92 -1.91 -1.18
CA ALA A 48 -3.90 -2.04 -0.13
C ALA A 48 -2.79 -0.98 -0.23
N PHE A 49 -2.43 -0.55 -1.45
CA PHE A 49 -1.37 0.42 -1.69
C PHE A 49 -1.73 1.85 -1.26
N LEU A 50 -2.95 2.31 -1.55
CA LEU A 50 -3.39 3.66 -1.17
C LEU A 50 -3.42 3.84 0.37
N PRO A 51 -3.99 2.90 1.15
CA PRO A 51 -3.91 2.96 2.60
C PRO A 51 -2.48 2.90 3.16
N PHE A 52 -1.57 2.19 2.50
CA PHE A 52 -0.16 2.23 2.89
C PHE A 52 0.48 3.59 2.63
N CYS A 53 0.23 4.21 1.49
CA CYS A 53 0.71 5.56 1.20
C CYS A 53 0.22 6.58 2.23
N THR A 54 -1.07 6.52 2.62
CA THR A 54 -1.62 7.41 3.65
C THR A 54 -1.03 7.14 5.03
N PHE A 55 -0.79 5.87 5.39
CA PHE A 55 -0.10 5.49 6.62
C PHE A 55 1.30 6.14 6.70
N ILE A 56 2.12 5.99 5.66
CA ILE A 56 3.45 6.60 5.59
C ILE A 56 3.37 8.12 5.68
N PHE A 57 2.41 8.73 5.00
CA PHE A 57 2.20 10.17 5.07
C PHE A 57 1.89 10.63 6.51
N ILE A 58 0.96 9.97 7.20
CA ILE A 58 0.57 10.29 8.58
C ILE A 58 1.74 10.11 9.56
N ILE A 59 2.56 9.08 9.38
CA ILE A 59 3.70 8.80 10.27
C ILE A 59 4.85 9.78 10.05
N PHE A 60 5.21 10.11 8.81
CA PHE A 60 6.41 10.91 8.52
C PHE A 60 6.17 12.41 8.35
N TYR A 61 4.98 12.84 7.93
CA TYR A 61 4.70 14.26 7.66
C TYR A 61 3.93 14.95 8.78
N ARG A 62 3.24 14.22 9.66
CA ARG A 62 2.65 14.83 10.87
C ARG A 62 3.75 15.05 11.92
N LYS A 63 3.97 16.29 12.35
CA LYS A 63 4.85 16.58 13.51
C LYS A 63 4.29 15.84 14.73
N GLN A 64 5.02 14.87 15.26
CA GLN A 64 4.63 14.11 16.46
C GLN A 64 5.57 14.43 17.62
N ASN A 65 4.99 14.61 18.80
CA ASN A 65 5.74 14.67 20.04
C ASN A 65 6.22 13.25 20.39
N PHE A 66 7.48 13.09 20.81
CA PHE A 66 8.10 11.77 21.02
C PHE A 66 7.34 10.89 22.04
N SER A 67 6.62 11.49 23.00
CA SER A 67 5.82 10.78 24.01
C SER A 67 4.57 10.10 23.42
N THR A 68 3.99 10.62 22.33
CA THR A 68 2.76 10.07 21.71
C THR A 68 3.02 9.14 20.52
N LYS A 69 4.28 8.76 20.28
CA LYS A 69 4.71 8.04 19.09
C LYS A 69 4.09 6.65 18.94
N LEU A 70 3.91 5.91 20.05
CA LEU A 70 3.23 4.61 20.07
C LEU A 70 1.73 4.75 19.75
N THR A 71 1.03 5.66 20.44
CA THR A 71 -0.40 5.92 20.19
C THR A 71 -0.65 6.38 18.75
N ALA A 72 0.27 7.15 18.19
CA ALA A 72 0.18 7.60 16.82
C ALA A 72 0.40 6.49 15.78
N LEU A 73 1.24 5.49 16.08
CA LEU A 73 1.40 4.29 15.25
C LEU A 73 0.11 3.47 15.22
N TYR A 74 -0.46 3.13 16.39
CA TYR A 74 -1.73 2.42 16.48
C TYR A 74 -2.87 3.17 15.78
N ARG A 75 -2.94 4.50 15.94
CA ARG A 75 -3.96 5.31 15.27
C ARG A 75 -3.77 5.33 13.75
N ALA A 76 -2.53 5.36 13.27
CA ALA A 76 -2.25 5.31 11.84
C ALA A 76 -2.59 3.93 11.26
N GLU A 77 -2.30 2.84 11.96
CA GLU A 77 -2.70 1.48 11.55
C GLU A 77 -4.22 1.32 11.51
N ALA A 78 -4.94 1.86 12.51
CA ALA A 78 -6.40 1.86 12.51
C ALA A 78 -6.97 2.62 11.30
N ILE A 79 -6.40 3.81 10.99
CA ILE A 79 -6.79 4.59 9.80
C ILE A 79 -6.50 3.80 8.52
N LYS A 80 -5.32 3.18 8.41
CA LYS A 80 -4.96 2.31 7.28
C LYS A 80 -6.00 1.21 7.11
N PHE A 81 -6.38 0.53 8.18
CA PHE A 81 -7.33 -0.58 8.13
C PHE A 81 -8.74 -0.14 7.70
N ILE A 82 -9.26 0.94 8.29
CA ILE A 82 -10.55 1.52 7.91
C ILE A 82 -10.54 1.93 6.44
N LEU A 83 -9.46 2.58 5.99
CA LEU A 83 -9.35 3.05 4.61
C LEU A 83 -9.29 1.87 3.63
N THR A 84 -8.57 0.80 3.98
CA THR A 84 -8.57 -0.46 3.21
C THR A 84 -9.97 -1.03 3.05
N MET A 85 -10.76 -1.12 4.14
CA MET A 85 -12.14 -1.60 4.07
C MET A 85 -13.00 -0.74 3.16
N VAL A 86 -12.89 0.59 3.24
CA VAL A 86 -13.62 1.53 2.38
C VAL A 86 -13.25 1.30 0.91
N PHE A 87 -11.97 1.16 0.58
CA PHE A 87 -11.54 0.90 -0.80
C PHE A 87 -12.04 -0.43 -1.34
N ILE A 88 -12.02 -1.50 -0.53
CA ILE A 88 -12.56 -2.81 -0.92
C ILE A 88 -14.06 -2.70 -1.20
N ILE A 89 -14.83 -2.01 -0.34
CA ILE A 89 -16.27 -1.82 -0.55
C ILE A 89 -16.54 -1.04 -1.84
N ILE A 90 -15.78 0.03 -2.09
CA ILE A 90 -15.90 0.83 -3.32
C ILE A 90 -15.57 -0.02 -4.55
N ALA A 91 -14.49 -0.81 -4.50
CA ALA A 91 -14.09 -1.66 -5.61
C ALA A 91 -15.17 -2.70 -5.95
N ILE A 92 -15.71 -3.39 -4.94
CA ILE A 92 -16.71 -4.43 -5.17
C ILE A 92 -18.06 -3.81 -5.60
N LYS A 93 -18.49 -2.73 -4.97
CA LYS A 93 -19.85 -2.17 -5.14
C LYS A 93 -19.98 -1.22 -6.33
N TRP A 94 -18.93 -0.45 -6.63
CA TRP A 94 -18.99 0.60 -7.66
C TRP A 94 -18.15 0.31 -8.89
N LEU A 95 -17.05 -0.44 -8.75
CA LEU A 95 -16.13 -0.72 -9.86
C LEU A 95 -16.42 -2.04 -10.58
N PHE A 96 -17.52 -2.73 -10.22
CA PHE A 96 -18.00 -3.96 -10.86
C PHE A 96 -16.88 -4.99 -11.07
N VAL A 97 -16.14 -5.31 -10.00
CA VAL A 97 -15.10 -6.34 -10.04
C VAL A 97 -15.69 -7.66 -10.50
N ILE A 98 -15.24 -8.16 -11.64
CA ILE A 98 -15.77 -9.38 -12.27
C ILE A 98 -14.95 -10.58 -11.80
N ASN A 99 -13.62 -10.48 -11.82
CA ASN A 99 -12.69 -11.51 -11.40
C ASN A 99 -12.25 -11.30 -9.95
N PHE A 100 -13.06 -11.78 -9.01
CA PHE A 100 -12.74 -11.72 -7.57
C PHE A 100 -11.38 -12.32 -7.24
N ILE A 101 -10.98 -13.41 -7.89
CA ILE A 101 -9.68 -14.05 -7.66
C ILE A 101 -8.54 -13.10 -8.01
N ALA A 102 -8.59 -12.46 -9.19
CA ALA A 102 -7.57 -11.52 -9.63
C ALA A 102 -7.48 -10.31 -8.68
N PHE A 103 -8.62 -9.79 -8.23
CA PHE A 103 -8.71 -8.75 -7.21
C PHE A 103 -8.03 -9.15 -5.90
N PHE A 104 -8.37 -10.31 -5.33
CA PHE A 104 -7.77 -10.76 -4.07
C PHE A 104 -6.28 -11.05 -4.18
N VAL A 105 -5.81 -11.58 -5.32
CA VAL A 105 -4.38 -11.79 -5.57
C VAL A 105 -3.63 -10.46 -5.59
N GLY A 106 -4.16 -9.45 -6.29
CA GLY A 106 -3.57 -8.10 -6.31
C GLY A 106 -3.53 -7.48 -4.92
N PHE A 107 -4.61 -7.63 -4.15
CA PHE A 107 -4.71 -7.15 -2.78
C PHE A 107 -3.68 -7.80 -1.84
N LEU A 108 -3.60 -9.12 -1.84
CA LEU A 108 -2.66 -9.87 -0.99
C LEU A 108 -1.21 -9.56 -1.37
N LEU A 109 -0.91 -9.47 -2.67
CA LEU A 109 0.42 -9.14 -3.15
C LEU A 109 0.84 -7.76 -2.64
N ALA A 110 0.01 -6.74 -2.84
CA ALA A 110 0.28 -5.40 -2.32
C ALA A 110 0.44 -5.40 -0.78
N LEU A 111 -0.39 -6.15 -0.05
CA LEU A 111 -0.28 -6.25 1.41
C LEU A 111 1.07 -6.84 1.85
N VAL A 112 1.54 -7.88 1.17
CA VAL A 112 2.85 -8.50 1.42
C VAL A 112 3.99 -7.52 1.08
N LEU A 113 3.93 -6.88 -0.08
CA LEU A 113 4.93 -5.90 -0.53
C LEU A 113 5.07 -4.71 0.43
N ASN A 114 3.95 -4.16 0.88
CA ASN A 114 3.88 -3.04 1.83
C ASN A 114 4.64 -3.34 3.15
N ASN A 115 4.76 -4.61 3.54
CA ASN A 115 5.46 -5.03 4.75
C ASN A 115 6.91 -5.46 4.48
N ILE A 116 7.15 -6.18 3.38
CA ILE A 116 8.46 -6.75 3.05
C ILE A 116 9.43 -5.67 2.55
N ILE A 117 9.00 -4.78 1.66
CA ILE A 117 9.91 -3.82 1.00
C ILE A 117 10.55 -2.86 2.02
N PRO A 118 9.81 -2.26 2.98
CA PRO A 118 10.43 -1.44 4.01
C PRO A 118 11.38 -2.23 4.92
N LEU A 119 11.07 -3.50 5.19
CA LEU A 119 11.90 -4.39 6.02
C LEU A 119 13.24 -4.70 5.34
N ILE A 120 13.22 -5.00 4.04
CA ILE A 120 14.43 -5.23 3.25
C ILE A 120 15.25 -3.94 3.17
N LEU A 121 14.63 -2.80 2.87
CA LEU A 121 15.36 -1.52 2.76
C LEU A 121 15.94 -1.03 4.08
N ASN A 122 15.40 -1.44 5.23
CA ASN A 122 15.96 -1.10 6.53
C ASN A 122 17.21 -1.93 6.89
N LYS A 123 17.42 -3.06 6.22
CA LYS A 123 18.56 -3.96 6.45
C LYS A 123 19.75 -3.67 5.50
N ILE A 124 19.51 -2.91 4.44
CA ILE A 124 20.48 -2.44 3.43
C ILE A 124 20.95 -1.03 3.79
#